data_AF-A0A8X6GJR8-F1
#
_entry.id   AF-A0A8X6GJR8-F1
#
_cell.length_a   1.000
_cell.length_b   1.000
_cell.length_c   1.000
_cell.angle_alpha   90.00
_cell.angle_beta   90.00
_cell.angle_gamma   90.00
#
_symmetry.space_group_name_H-M   'P 1'
#
loop_
_entity.id
_entity.type
_entity.pdbx_description
1 polymer ?
#
loop_
_entity_poly.entity_id
_entity_poly.type
_entity_poly.pdbx_seq_one_letter_code
_entity_poly.pdbx_strand_id
1 'polypeptide(L)'
;MSEVNAVKIPVYNRSDPTLWFVMCESTFALATPKPITESLTKYNYIVAHLPPDTASLVRDVLMHPDATDPYAQIKNELINRSGESFQQEIRKLLSGEELGSRKPSELLRNMKRRAESLNVDDKLMTELFLQRLLSSVQTILAAVSDLTLDKAADIADRIFEVSPSPIETFSISKEQSLESKLFREIKKLNQRIDRLSISRGRSPYRRNKNSRERSISNKRDFSICWFHRRFGKKCRDEKCIKPCTWQGNEASKE
;
A
#
# COMPACT_ATOMS: atom_id res chain seq x y z
N MET A 1 26.44 -8.64 -52.53
CA MET A 1 25.81 -7.53 -51.79
C MET A 1 26.26 -7.66 -50.37
N SER A 2 27.19 -6.81 -49.93
CA SER A 2 27.65 -6.78 -48.54
C SER A 2 26.48 -6.41 -47.65
N GLU A 3 26.09 -7.30 -46.74
CA GLU A 3 25.08 -7.04 -45.71
C GLU A 3 25.49 -5.78 -44.95
N VAL A 4 24.73 -4.69 -45.16
CA VAL A 4 24.87 -3.50 -44.34
C VAL A 4 24.27 -3.87 -42.99
N ASN A 5 25.13 -4.15 -42.01
CA ASN A 5 24.68 -4.41 -40.64
C ASN A 5 23.99 -3.15 -40.14
N ALA A 6 22.66 -3.18 -40.08
CA ALA A 6 21.85 -2.07 -39.59
C ALA A 6 22.28 -1.74 -38.16
N VAL A 7 22.61 -0.47 -37.90
CA VAL A 7 22.98 -0.01 -36.56
C VAL A 7 21.78 -0.20 -35.64
N LYS A 8 21.95 -1.02 -34.60
CA LYS A 8 20.91 -1.30 -33.61
C LYS A 8 20.97 -0.25 -32.52
N ILE A 9 20.02 0.68 -32.54
CA ILE A 9 19.89 1.70 -31.50
C ILE A 9 19.23 1.06 -30.27
N PRO A 10 19.77 1.29 -29.05
CA PRO A 10 19.15 0.83 -27.81
C PRO A 10 17.76 1.43 -27.60
N VAL A 11 16.89 0.71 -26.89
CA VAL A 11 15.57 1.22 -26.49
C VAL A 11 15.74 2.50 -25.66
N TYR A 12 14.93 3.51 -25.95
CA TYR A 12 14.98 4.80 -25.26
C TYR A 12 14.78 4.66 -23.74
N ASN A 13 15.73 5.18 -22.97
CA ASN A 13 15.65 5.22 -21.51
C ASN A 13 15.09 6.57 -21.04
N ARG A 14 13.81 6.59 -20.67
CA ARG A 14 13.12 7.81 -20.19
C ARG A 14 13.59 8.25 -18.80
N SER A 15 14.19 7.35 -18.01
CA SER A 15 14.69 7.67 -16.67
C SER A 15 16.09 8.25 -16.67
N ASP A 16 16.88 7.96 -17.71
CA ASP A 16 18.23 8.51 -17.88
C ASP A 16 18.52 8.72 -19.37
N PRO A 17 18.03 9.85 -19.93
CA PRO A 17 18.24 10.21 -21.34
C PRO A 17 19.72 10.42 -21.68
N THR A 18 20.51 10.92 -20.73
CA THR A 18 21.95 11.15 -20.87
C THR A 18 22.69 9.84 -21.10
N LEU A 19 22.45 8.84 -20.26
CA LEU A 19 23.01 7.50 -20.42
C LEU A 19 22.62 6.89 -21.77
N TRP A 20 21.37 7.05 -22.19
CA TRP A 20 20.90 6.53 -23.47
C TRP A 20 21.68 7.12 -24.66
N PHE A 21 21.94 8.44 -24.65
CA PHE A 21 22.76 9.05 -25.69
C PHE A 21 24.20 8.52 -25.67
N VAL A 22 24.81 8.29 -24.49
CA VAL A 22 26.15 7.67 -24.40
C VAL A 22 26.16 6.28 -25.05
N MET A 23 25.12 5.48 -24.84
CA MET A 23 24.98 4.18 -25.49
C MET A 23 24.82 4.33 -27.01
N CYS A 24 24.02 5.29 -27.48
CA CYS A 24 23.85 5.57 -28.92
C CYS A 24 25.17 5.96 -29.59
N GLU A 25 25.97 6.85 -28.98
CA GLU A 25 27.28 7.25 -29.51
C GLU A 25 28.21 6.04 -29.67
N SER A 26 28.17 5.11 -28.71
CA SER A 26 28.95 3.87 -28.78
C SER A 26 28.51 3.01 -29.96
N THR A 27 27.19 2.93 -30.24
CA THR A 27 26.69 2.20 -31.42
C THR A 27 27.06 2.88 -32.74
N PHE A 28 27.06 4.21 -32.78
CA PHE A 28 27.50 4.97 -33.96
C PHE A 28 28.99 4.78 -34.23
N ALA A 29 29.81 4.74 -33.17
CA ALA A 29 31.24 4.50 -33.27
C ALA A 29 31.58 3.08 -33.77
N LEU A 30 30.77 2.09 -33.38
CA LEU A 30 30.94 0.68 -33.76
C LEU A 30 30.24 0.30 -35.08
N ALA A 31 29.62 1.25 -35.77
CA ALA A 31 28.92 1.01 -37.03
C ALA A 31 29.88 0.48 -38.11
N THR A 32 29.41 -0.50 -38.89
CA THR A 32 30.18 -1.13 -39.98
C THR A 32 29.49 -0.90 -41.32
N PRO A 33 30.23 -0.63 -42.42
CA PRO A 33 31.68 -0.71 -42.59
C PRO A 33 32.49 0.51 -42.11
N LYS A 34 31.84 1.63 -41.76
CA LYS A 34 32.49 2.82 -41.21
C LYS A 34 31.66 3.41 -40.06
N PRO A 35 32.30 4.06 -39.07
CA PRO A 35 31.61 4.78 -38.01
C PRO A 35 30.68 5.86 -38.57
N ILE A 36 29.54 6.04 -37.91
CA ILE A 36 28.61 7.12 -38.25
C ILE A 36 29.08 8.39 -37.55
N THR A 37 29.62 9.33 -38.33
CA THR A 37 30.10 10.63 -37.84
C THR A 37 29.20 11.78 -38.23
N GLU A 38 28.42 11.64 -39.29
CA GLU A 38 27.56 12.69 -39.82
C GLU A 38 26.38 12.99 -38.90
N SER A 39 26.22 14.27 -38.52
CA SER A 39 25.17 14.73 -37.61
C SER A 39 23.76 14.40 -38.11
N LEU A 40 23.47 14.67 -39.39
CA LEU A 40 22.16 14.36 -39.99
C LEU A 40 21.84 12.86 -39.92
N THR A 41 22.83 12.01 -40.19
CA THR A 41 22.64 10.55 -40.11
C THR A 41 22.36 10.12 -38.67
N LYS A 42 23.12 10.62 -37.67
CA LYS A 42 22.84 10.35 -36.26
C LYS A 42 21.45 10.82 -35.85
N TYR A 43 21.06 12.03 -36.24
CA TYR A 43 19.72 12.58 -36.00
C TYR A 43 18.63 11.65 -36.54
N ASN A 44 18.73 11.18 -37.78
CA ASN A 44 17.75 10.28 -38.38
C ASN A 44 17.61 8.96 -37.60
N TYR A 45 18.71 8.40 -37.12
CA TYR A 45 18.68 7.20 -36.27
C TYR A 45 17.95 7.46 -34.94
N ILE A 46 18.21 8.59 -34.29
CA ILE A 46 17.54 8.98 -33.06
C ILE A 46 16.04 9.13 -33.29
N VAL A 47 15.63 9.91 -34.30
CA VAL A 47 14.20 10.14 -34.62
C VAL A 47 13.46 8.84 -34.90
N ALA A 48 14.08 7.91 -35.64
CA ALA A 48 13.48 6.62 -35.96
C ALA A 48 13.23 5.72 -34.73
N HIS A 49 13.94 5.94 -33.63
CA HIS A 49 13.86 5.13 -32.42
C HIS A 49 13.25 5.85 -31.21
N LEU A 50 12.74 7.08 -31.41
CA LEU A 50 12.04 7.81 -30.35
C LEU A 50 10.60 7.31 -30.19
N PRO A 51 10.16 7.01 -28.95
CA PRO A 51 8.75 6.73 -28.68
C PRO A 51 7.87 7.95 -29.00
N PRO A 52 6.59 7.75 -29.41
CA PRO A 52 5.68 8.85 -29.75
C PRO A 52 5.52 9.91 -28.65
N ASP A 53 5.46 9.47 -27.39
CA ASP A 53 5.36 10.37 -26.23
C ASP A 53 6.59 11.29 -26.12
N THR A 54 7.79 10.73 -26.31
CA THR A 54 9.04 11.49 -26.23
C THR A 54 9.21 12.39 -27.45
N ALA A 55 8.87 11.90 -28.65
CA ALA A 55 8.87 12.71 -29.86
C ALA A 55 7.95 13.93 -29.74
N SER A 56 6.82 13.79 -29.03
CA SER A 56 5.91 14.90 -28.75
C SER A 56 6.53 15.99 -27.87
N LEU A 57 7.46 15.65 -26.95
CA LEU A 57 8.15 16.62 -26.08
C LEU A 57 9.12 17.54 -26.86
N VAL A 58 9.68 17.03 -27.97
CA VAL A 58 10.66 17.74 -28.81
C VAL A 58 10.10 18.03 -30.21
N ARG A 59 8.77 18.12 -30.35
CA ARG A 59 8.09 18.28 -31.65
C ARG A 59 8.61 19.47 -32.45
N ASP A 60 8.83 20.61 -31.81
CA ASP A 60 9.39 21.82 -32.43
C ASP A 60 10.78 21.57 -33.03
N VAL A 61 11.64 20.82 -32.32
CA VAL A 61 12.98 20.43 -32.80
C VAL A 61 12.89 19.45 -33.97
N LEU A 62 11.89 18.56 -33.96
CA LEU A 62 11.65 17.63 -35.07
C LEU A 62 11.12 18.34 -36.33
N MET A 63 10.26 19.35 -36.15
CA MET A 63 9.69 20.11 -37.27
C MET A 63 10.66 21.14 -37.84
N HIS A 64 11.57 21.65 -37.01
CA HIS A 64 12.56 22.66 -37.39
C HIS A 64 13.95 22.27 -36.86
N PRO A 65 14.58 21.22 -37.43
CA PRO A 65 15.92 20.82 -37.05
C PRO A 65 16.94 21.89 -37.48
N ASP A 66 17.99 22.05 -36.67
CA ASP A 66 19.11 22.91 -37.01
C ASP A 66 19.78 22.45 -38.31
N ALA A 67 20.19 23.41 -39.13
CA ALA A 67 20.82 23.15 -40.42
C ALA A 67 22.27 22.69 -40.30
N THR A 68 22.94 23.03 -39.18
CA THR A 68 24.38 22.77 -39.00
C THR A 68 24.63 21.51 -38.17
N ASP A 69 23.97 21.37 -37.02
CA ASP A 69 24.12 20.21 -36.14
C ASP A 69 22.78 19.76 -35.52
N PRO A 70 21.89 19.12 -36.33
CA PRO A 70 20.59 18.67 -35.85
C PRO A 70 20.70 17.64 -34.71
N TYR A 71 21.77 16.85 -34.68
CA TYR A 71 22.01 15.87 -33.63
C TYR A 71 22.34 16.51 -32.28
N ALA A 72 23.21 17.53 -32.24
CA ALA A 72 23.50 18.23 -30.99
C ALA A 72 22.26 18.93 -30.44
N GLN A 73 21.46 19.55 -31.30
CA GLN A 73 20.22 20.21 -30.90
C GLN A 73 19.22 19.23 -30.27
N ILE A 74 18.90 18.12 -30.96
CA ILE A 74 17.95 17.13 -30.43
C ILE A 74 18.48 16.49 -29.15
N LYS A 75 19.79 16.23 -29.05
CA LYS A 75 20.41 15.69 -27.84
C LYS A 75 20.20 16.61 -26.64
N ASN A 76 20.52 17.89 -26.78
CA ASN A 76 20.40 18.88 -25.71
C ASN A 76 18.94 19.09 -25.31
N GLU A 77 18.06 19.32 -26.28
CA GLU A 77 16.64 19.58 -26.01
C GLU A 77 15.93 18.36 -25.41
N LEU A 78 16.26 17.15 -25.90
CA LEU A 78 15.70 15.94 -25.35
C LEU A 78 16.15 15.75 -23.91
N ILE A 79 17.44 15.89 -23.58
CA ILE A 79 17.93 15.80 -22.19
C ILE A 79 17.27 16.87 -21.31
N ASN A 80 17.19 18.11 -21.77
CA ASN A 80 16.60 19.21 -21.00
C ASN A 80 15.10 19.01 -20.72
N ARG A 81 14.34 18.50 -21.69
CA ARG A 81 12.87 18.36 -21.57
C ARG A 81 12.41 17.01 -21.04
N SER A 82 13.22 15.97 -21.17
CA SER A 82 12.96 14.65 -20.60
C SER A 82 13.59 14.47 -19.22
N GLY A 83 14.48 15.37 -18.82
CA GLY A 83 15.01 15.44 -17.46
C GLY A 83 13.88 15.61 -16.43
N GLU A 84 14.05 14.97 -15.28
CA GLU A 84 13.20 15.26 -14.13
C GLU A 84 13.42 16.71 -13.72
N SER A 85 12.37 17.42 -13.30
CA SER A 85 12.59 18.76 -12.77
C SER A 85 13.56 18.66 -11.58
N PHE A 86 14.46 19.64 -11.44
CA PHE A 86 15.38 19.74 -10.29
C PHE A 86 14.68 19.48 -8.94
N GLN A 87 13.44 19.96 -8.79
CA GLN A 87 12.63 19.72 -7.59
C GLN A 87 12.19 18.25 -7.41
N GLN A 88 11.91 17.53 -8.49
CA GLN A 88 11.58 16.10 -8.44
C GLN A 88 12.81 15.26 -8.08
N GLU A 89 13.98 15.60 -8.60
CA GLU A 89 15.24 14.92 -8.24
C GLU A 89 15.55 15.10 -6.76
N ILE A 90 15.45 16.34 -6.25
CA ILE A 90 15.56 16.61 -4.81
C ILE A 90 14.53 15.82 -4.02
N ARG A 91 13.26 15.85 -4.44
CA ARG A 91 12.21 15.11 -3.72
C ARG A 91 12.50 13.62 -3.69
N LYS A 92 12.98 13.00 -4.77
CA LYS A 92 13.35 11.58 -4.79
C LYS A 92 14.60 11.27 -3.97
N LEU A 93 15.56 12.20 -3.93
CA LEU A 93 16.74 12.08 -3.08
C LEU A 93 16.36 12.22 -1.59
N LEU A 94 15.36 13.04 -1.25
CA LEU A 94 14.90 13.22 0.12
C LEU A 94 13.84 12.21 0.55
N SER A 95 13.01 11.70 -0.37
CA SER A 95 11.90 10.80 -0.05
C SER A 95 12.35 9.42 0.42
N GLY A 96 13.65 9.14 0.40
CA GLY A 96 14.25 7.88 0.83
C GLY A 96 13.87 6.75 -0.12
N GLU A 97 14.75 6.42 -1.06
CA GLU A 97 14.55 5.19 -1.84
C GLU A 97 14.67 3.99 -0.91
N GLU A 98 13.69 3.10 -1.00
CA GLU A 98 13.61 1.93 -0.16
C GLU A 98 14.82 0.99 -0.43
N LEU A 99 15.69 0.78 0.59
CA LEU A 99 16.83 -0.15 0.49
C LEU A 99 16.42 -1.56 0.04
N GLY A 100 15.19 -1.99 0.38
CA GLY A 100 14.65 -3.28 -0.01
C GLY A 100 15.63 -4.42 0.30
N SER A 101 15.94 -5.23 -0.71
CA SER A 101 16.96 -6.29 -0.66
C SER A 101 18.30 -5.89 -1.30
N ARG A 102 18.50 -4.61 -1.64
CA ARG A 102 19.69 -4.14 -2.36
C ARG A 102 20.85 -3.91 -1.40
N LYS A 103 22.07 -4.07 -1.91
CA LYS A 103 23.28 -3.76 -1.13
C LYS A 103 23.35 -2.26 -0.82
N PRO A 104 23.76 -1.86 0.40
CA PRO A 104 24.05 -0.47 0.74
C PRO A 104 24.94 0.29 -0.27
N SER A 105 25.95 -0.35 -0.86
CA SER A 105 26.77 0.24 -1.93
C SER A 105 25.98 0.57 -3.20
N GLU A 106 25.02 -0.28 -3.58
CA GLU A 106 24.15 -0.05 -4.73
C GLU A 106 23.19 1.11 -4.48
N LEU A 107 22.67 1.23 -3.25
CA LEU A 107 21.89 2.40 -2.83
C LEU A 107 22.73 3.68 -2.98
N LEU A 108 23.95 3.68 -2.45
CA LEU A 108 24.84 4.84 -2.52
C LEU A 108 25.11 5.25 -3.96
N ARG A 109 25.38 4.28 -4.85
CA ARG A 109 25.61 4.56 -6.27
C ARG A 109 24.39 5.20 -6.94
N ASN A 110 23.20 4.71 -6.63
CA ASN A 110 21.96 5.30 -7.13
C ASN A 110 21.73 6.71 -6.57
N MET A 111 22.07 6.97 -5.30
CA MET A 111 22.02 8.30 -4.71
C MET A 111 22.97 9.27 -5.40
N LYS A 112 24.24 8.87 -5.59
CA LYS A 112 25.23 9.69 -6.28
C LYS A 112 24.76 10.04 -7.69
N ARG A 113 24.27 9.06 -8.46
CA ARG A 113 23.73 9.29 -9.81
C ARG A 113 22.61 10.35 -9.82
N ARG A 114 21.70 10.33 -8.85
CA ARG A 114 20.63 11.34 -8.73
C ARG A 114 21.11 12.70 -8.24
N ALA A 115 22.23 12.74 -7.54
CA ALA A 115 22.83 13.95 -7.00
C ALA A 115 23.83 14.61 -7.96
N GLU A 116 24.21 13.95 -9.07
CA GLU A 116 25.15 14.46 -10.07
C GLU A 116 24.71 15.82 -10.64
N SER A 117 23.42 15.99 -10.93
CA SER A 117 22.83 17.25 -11.39
C SER A 117 22.69 18.31 -10.30
N LEU A 118 22.66 17.90 -9.03
CA LEU A 118 22.34 18.74 -7.87
C LEU A 118 23.59 19.33 -7.18
N ASN A 119 24.80 18.84 -7.52
CA ASN A 119 26.06 19.23 -6.90
C ASN A 119 26.01 19.20 -5.36
N VAL A 120 25.48 18.09 -4.81
CA VAL A 120 25.29 17.92 -3.36
C VAL A 120 26.64 17.72 -2.68
N ASP A 121 26.85 18.40 -1.56
CA ASP A 121 28.05 18.26 -0.74
C ASP A 121 28.19 16.83 -0.17
N ASP A 122 29.43 16.34 -0.12
CA ASP A 122 29.74 14.98 0.34
C ASP A 122 29.27 14.72 1.78
N LYS A 123 29.26 15.74 2.65
CA LYS A 123 28.76 15.59 4.03
C LYS A 123 27.25 15.39 4.04
N LEU A 124 26.51 16.14 3.21
CA LEU A 124 25.07 15.96 3.05
C LEU A 124 24.75 14.59 2.46
N MET A 125 25.50 14.15 1.44
CA MET A 125 25.36 12.81 0.87
C MET A 125 25.61 11.71 1.90
N THR A 126 26.60 11.91 2.78
CA THR A 126 26.90 10.99 3.87
C THR A 126 25.76 10.93 4.86
N GLU A 127 25.24 12.06 5.31
CA GLU A 127 24.12 12.11 6.24
C GLU A 127 22.85 11.46 5.65
N LEU A 128 22.52 11.79 4.40
CA LEU A 128 21.39 11.18 3.69
C LEU A 128 21.56 9.67 3.51
N PHE A 129 22.79 9.21 3.28
CA PHE A 129 23.09 7.79 3.17
C PHE A 129 22.92 7.08 4.51
N LEU A 130 23.48 7.63 5.59
CA LEU A 130 23.37 7.08 6.94
C LEU A 130 21.90 6.99 7.39
N GLN A 131 21.10 8.03 7.14
CA GLN A 131 19.67 8.06 7.49
C GLN A 131 18.84 6.94 6.84
N ARG A 132 19.32 6.37 5.73
CA ARG A 132 18.67 5.24 5.04
C ARG A 132 19.08 3.90 5.62
N LEU A 133 20.22 3.80 6.30
CA LEU A 133 20.70 2.58 6.93
C LEU A 133 19.98 2.31 8.26
N LEU A 134 19.96 1.04 8.68
CA LEU A 134 19.43 0.67 10.00
C LEU A 134 20.23 1.31 11.13
N SER A 135 19.56 1.57 12.25
CA SER A 135 20.20 2.12 13.45
C SER A 135 21.38 1.27 13.95
N SER A 136 21.32 -0.06 13.78
CA SER A 136 22.42 -0.98 14.11
C SER A 136 23.66 -0.70 13.26
N VAL A 137 23.48 -0.51 11.95
CA VAL A 137 24.56 -0.16 11.02
C VAL A 137 25.09 1.23 11.33
N GLN A 138 24.21 2.22 11.55
CA GLN A 138 24.61 3.58 11.93
C GLN A 138 25.46 3.60 13.20
N THR A 139 25.12 2.79 14.21
CA THR A 139 25.88 2.71 15.47
C THR A 139 27.29 2.18 15.23
N ILE A 140 27.43 1.16 14.38
CA ILE A 140 28.75 0.60 14.03
C ILE A 140 29.56 1.62 13.24
N LEU A 141 28.95 2.31 12.27
CA LEU A 141 29.61 3.33 11.47
C LEU A 141 30.06 4.53 12.31
N ALA A 142 29.30 4.92 13.33
CA ALA A 142 29.66 6.00 14.25
C ALA A 142 30.92 5.72 15.08
N ALA A 143 31.27 4.43 15.27
CA ALA A 143 32.48 4.03 15.98
C ALA A 143 33.74 4.04 15.11
N VAL A 144 33.62 4.25 13.80
CA VAL A 144 34.73 4.22 12.84
C VAL A 144 35.31 5.62 12.67
N SER A 145 36.61 5.78 12.96
CA SER A 145 37.35 7.01 12.67
C SER A 145 37.64 7.16 11.16
N ASP A 146 37.68 8.40 10.67
CA ASP A 146 37.93 8.75 9.25
C ASP A 146 36.97 8.07 8.25
N LEU A 147 35.67 8.13 8.58
CA LEU A 147 34.60 7.58 7.75
C LEU A 147 34.42 8.41 6.48
N THR A 148 34.82 7.85 5.34
CA THR A 148 34.44 8.35 4.02
C THR A 148 33.15 7.69 3.56
N LEU A 149 32.43 8.36 2.66
CA LEU A 149 31.17 7.87 2.12
C LEU A 149 31.29 6.46 1.50
N ASP A 150 32.37 6.23 0.73
CA ASP A 150 32.61 4.93 0.10
C ASP A 150 32.97 3.84 1.14
N LYS A 151 33.79 4.18 2.15
CA LYS A 151 34.08 3.25 3.26
C LYS A 151 32.83 2.92 4.06
N ALA A 152 31.91 3.87 4.24
CA ALA A 152 30.65 3.65 4.92
C ALA A 152 29.79 2.61 4.17
N ALA A 153 29.74 2.71 2.85
CA ALA A 153 29.06 1.71 2.01
C ALA A 153 29.72 0.33 2.11
N ASP A 154 31.05 0.24 2.04
CA ASP A 154 31.77 -1.03 2.14
C ASP A 154 31.58 -1.73 3.50
N ILE A 155 31.53 -0.95 4.58
CA ILE A 155 31.26 -1.49 5.93
C ILE A 155 29.79 -1.92 6.04
N ALA A 156 28.87 -1.11 5.52
CA ALA A 156 27.44 -1.44 5.52
C ALA A 156 27.15 -2.72 4.71
N ASP A 157 27.80 -2.92 3.56
CA ASP A 157 27.70 -4.14 2.76
C ASP A 157 28.16 -5.37 3.56
N ARG A 158 29.30 -5.28 4.25
CA ARG A 158 29.80 -6.38 5.10
C ARG A 158 28.85 -6.73 6.24
N ILE A 159 28.23 -5.72 6.86
CA ILE A 159 27.23 -5.94 7.92
C ILE A 159 25.97 -6.60 7.34
N PHE A 160 25.56 -6.19 6.14
CA PHE A 160 24.42 -6.76 5.41
C PHE A 160 24.66 -8.22 5.04
N GLU A 161 25.87 -8.60 4.64
CA GLU A 161 26.24 -9.99 4.30
C GLU A 161 26.25 -10.93 5.52
N VAL A 162 26.61 -10.43 6.71
CA VAL A 162 26.66 -11.21 7.95
C VAL A 162 25.28 -11.35 8.61
N SER A 163 24.32 -10.51 8.25
CA SER A 163 22.97 -10.52 8.85
C SER A 163 21.84 -10.48 7.80
N PRO A 164 21.60 -11.58 7.06
CA PRO A 164 20.49 -11.67 6.12
C PRO A 164 19.17 -11.93 6.87
N SER A 165 18.69 -10.98 7.67
CA SER A 165 17.31 -11.02 8.16
C SER A 165 16.46 -10.04 7.35
N PRO A 166 15.19 -10.37 7.06
CA PRO A 166 14.32 -9.50 6.27
C PRO A 166 14.10 -8.20 7.03
N ILE A 167 14.72 -7.13 6.54
CA ILE A 167 14.53 -5.77 7.04
C ILE A 167 13.15 -5.32 6.57
N GLU A 168 12.12 -5.66 7.34
CA GLU A 168 10.86 -4.95 7.26
C GLU A 168 11.06 -3.55 7.86
N THR A 169 11.04 -2.58 6.95
CA THR A 169 10.60 -1.19 7.13
C THR A 169 11.56 -0.17 7.76
N PHE A 170 12.18 0.57 6.83
CA PHE A 170 12.20 2.04 6.67
C PHE A 170 12.25 2.95 7.89
N SER A 171 13.05 4.00 7.72
CA SER A 171 13.09 5.26 8.49
C SER A 171 11.77 6.05 8.49
N ILE A 172 10.63 5.44 8.12
CA ILE A 172 9.24 5.88 8.37
C ILE A 172 8.70 5.25 9.69
N SER A 173 9.44 4.31 10.27
CA SER A 173 8.99 3.44 11.36
C SER A 173 8.82 4.12 12.72
N LYS A 174 9.30 5.34 12.97
CA LYS A 174 8.87 6.02 14.21
C LYS A 174 7.39 6.36 14.14
N GLU A 175 6.93 6.93 13.03
CA GLU A 175 5.53 7.32 12.84
C GLU A 175 4.64 6.11 12.57
N GLN A 176 5.05 5.14 11.74
CA GLN A 176 4.27 3.91 11.53
C GLN A 176 4.28 2.96 12.73
N SER A 177 5.35 2.92 13.56
CA SER A 177 5.34 2.18 14.84
C SER A 177 4.44 2.86 15.85
N LEU A 178 4.44 4.20 15.92
CA LEU A 178 3.52 4.95 16.75
C LEU A 178 2.08 4.76 16.27
N GLU A 179 1.84 4.81 14.97
CA GLU A 179 0.53 4.65 14.35
C GLU A 179 -0.01 3.22 14.56
N SER A 180 0.81 2.18 14.37
CA SER A 180 0.42 0.80 14.66
C SER A 180 0.22 0.55 16.17
N LYS A 181 1.00 1.18 17.04
CA LYS A 181 0.77 1.18 18.51
C LYS A 181 -0.52 1.91 18.86
N LEU A 182 -0.80 3.06 18.24
CA LEU A 182 -2.02 3.85 18.41
C LEU A 182 -3.24 3.07 17.91
N PHE A 183 -3.18 2.42 16.75
CA PHE A 183 -4.25 1.56 16.25
C PHE A 183 -4.50 0.35 17.16
N ARG A 184 -3.45 -0.27 17.71
CA ARG A 184 -3.60 -1.31 18.72
C ARG A 184 -4.27 -0.79 19.99
N GLU A 185 -3.90 0.40 20.44
CA GLU A 185 -4.45 0.99 21.66
C GLU A 185 -5.91 1.48 21.46
N ILE A 186 -6.23 2.06 20.31
CA ILE A 186 -7.60 2.38 19.87
C ILE A 186 -8.45 1.11 19.82
N LYS A 187 -7.91 0.00 19.27
CA LYS A 187 -8.63 -1.29 19.25
C LYS A 187 -8.89 -1.82 20.66
N LYS A 188 -7.93 -1.72 21.57
CA LYS A 188 -8.13 -2.08 22.99
C LYS A 188 -9.16 -1.18 23.67
N LEU A 189 -9.13 0.12 23.41
CA LEU A 189 -10.10 1.09 23.95
C LEU A 189 -11.51 0.79 23.46
N ASN A 190 -11.69 0.53 22.16
CA ASN A 190 -12.98 0.14 21.58
C ASN A 190 -13.51 -1.16 22.21
N GLN A 191 -12.66 -2.18 22.38
CA GLN A 191 -13.05 -3.40 23.10
C GLN A 191 -13.47 -3.15 24.56
N ARG A 192 -12.82 -2.18 25.23
CA ARG A 192 -13.18 -1.78 26.59
C ARG A 192 -14.52 -1.04 26.62
N ILE A 193 -14.78 -0.18 25.64
CA ILE A 193 -16.06 0.52 25.46
C ILE A 193 -17.18 -0.47 25.17
N ASP A 194 -16.97 -1.47 24.32
CA ASP A 194 -17.95 -2.52 24.04
C ASP A 194 -18.30 -3.34 25.30
N ARG A 195 -17.30 -3.67 26.12
CA ARG A 195 -17.54 -4.36 27.40
C ARG A 195 -18.31 -3.48 28.39
N LEU A 196 -18.05 -2.17 28.40
CA LEU A 196 -18.75 -1.20 29.24
C LEU A 196 -20.17 -0.91 28.75
N SER A 197 -20.42 -0.93 27.44
CA SER A 197 -21.76 -0.78 26.85
C SER A 197 -22.62 -2.02 27.10
N ILE A 198 -22.05 -3.22 27.03
CA ILE A 198 -22.73 -4.49 27.34
C ILE A 198 -23.08 -4.58 28.83
N SER A 199 -22.21 -4.08 29.72
CA SER A 199 -22.45 -4.09 31.18
C SER A 199 -23.46 -3.02 31.63
N ARG A 200 -23.61 -1.91 30.90
CA ARG A 200 -24.71 -0.95 31.13
C ARG A 200 -26.05 -1.37 30.52
N GLY A 201 -26.05 -2.30 29.56
CA GLY A 201 -27.25 -2.83 28.91
C GLY A 201 -27.92 -4.02 29.61
N ARG A 202 -27.30 -4.62 30.63
CA ARG A 202 -27.87 -5.73 31.39
C ARG A 202 -28.10 -5.34 32.85
N SER A 203 -29.11 -4.50 33.07
CA SER A 203 -29.76 -4.42 34.37
C SER A 203 -30.45 -5.76 34.65
N PRO A 204 -30.10 -6.50 35.73
CA PRO A 204 -30.82 -7.70 36.12
C PRO A 204 -32.10 -7.28 36.85
N TYR A 205 -33.06 -6.73 36.12
CA TYR A 205 -34.38 -6.51 36.68
C TYR A 205 -35.07 -7.86 36.83
N ARG A 206 -35.19 -8.31 38.08
CA ARG A 206 -36.06 -9.39 38.59
C ARG A 206 -37.19 -9.76 37.60
N ARG A 207 -37.04 -10.87 36.89
CA ARG A 207 -38.16 -11.56 36.25
C ARG A 207 -38.35 -12.90 36.91
N ASN A 208 -39.17 -12.87 37.96
CA ASN A 208 -39.82 -14.05 38.49
C ASN A 208 -40.77 -14.59 37.41
N LYS A 209 -40.38 -15.67 36.72
CA LYS A 209 -41.24 -16.41 35.81
C LYS A 209 -41.18 -17.89 36.16
N ASN A 210 -42.13 -18.30 37.01
CA ASN A 210 -42.55 -19.67 37.15
C ASN A 210 -43.07 -20.17 35.79
N SER A 211 -42.25 -20.96 35.10
CA SER A 211 -42.69 -21.76 33.96
C SER A 211 -43.31 -23.05 34.49
N ARG A 212 -44.63 -23.16 34.42
CA ARG A 212 -45.31 -24.45 34.38
C ARG A 212 -45.88 -24.60 32.99
N GLU A 213 -45.16 -25.36 32.16
CA GLU A 213 -45.66 -25.90 30.91
C GLU A 213 -46.95 -26.67 31.17
N ARG A 214 -48.00 -26.35 30.41
CA ARG A 214 -49.12 -27.26 30.21
C ARG A 214 -49.43 -27.33 28.73
N SER A 215 -49.00 -28.44 28.17
CA SER A 215 -49.27 -28.94 26.83
C SER A 215 -50.78 -28.98 26.57
N ILE A 216 -51.14 -28.47 25.40
CA ILE A 216 -52.46 -28.55 24.80
C ILE A 216 -52.81 -30.02 24.52
N SER A 217 -53.97 -30.46 24.99
CA SER A 217 -54.71 -31.56 24.37
C SER A 217 -56.18 -31.58 24.81
N ASN A 218 -57.03 -31.77 23.81
CA ASN A 218 -58.42 -32.23 23.83
C ASN A 218 -59.55 -31.19 23.94
N LYS A 219 -60.18 -31.04 22.75
CA LYS A 219 -61.57 -30.72 22.44
C LYS A 219 -62.50 -30.79 23.65
N ARG A 220 -63.12 -29.65 23.97
CA ARG A 220 -64.13 -29.60 25.02
C ARG A 220 -65.40 -29.03 24.42
N ASP A 221 -66.30 -29.96 24.17
CA ASP A 221 -67.72 -29.76 23.91
C ASP A 221 -68.28 -28.69 24.88
N PHE A 222 -68.90 -27.66 24.31
CA PHE A 222 -69.42 -26.49 25.02
C PHE A 222 -70.82 -26.71 25.59
N SER A 223 -71.32 -27.95 25.54
CA SER A 223 -72.65 -28.35 26.00
C SER A 223 -72.87 -28.19 27.51
N ILE A 224 -71.81 -28.22 28.32
CA ILE A 224 -71.89 -28.10 29.79
C ILE A 224 -71.10 -26.90 30.29
N CYS A 225 -71.75 -26.01 31.04
CA CYS A 225 -71.14 -24.78 31.52
C CYS A 225 -69.98 -25.05 32.51
N TRP A 226 -69.09 -24.08 32.66
CA TRP A 226 -67.90 -24.21 33.51
C TRP A 226 -68.24 -24.60 34.96
N PHE A 227 -69.34 -24.08 35.51
CA PHE A 227 -69.76 -24.39 36.88
C PHE A 227 -70.19 -25.85 37.03
N HIS A 228 -71.00 -26.38 36.11
CA HIS A 228 -71.35 -27.81 36.11
C HIS A 228 -70.14 -28.71 35.84
N ARG A 229 -69.17 -28.25 35.05
CA ARG A 229 -67.92 -28.99 34.85
C ARG A 229 -67.07 -29.09 36.12
N ARG A 230 -67.10 -28.06 36.96
CA ARG A 230 -66.30 -27.99 38.18
C ARG A 230 -66.99 -28.59 39.40
N PHE A 231 -68.31 -28.47 39.49
CA PHE A 231 -69.09 -28.82 40.69
C PHE A 231 -70.13 -29.93 40.46
N GLY A 232 -70.38 -30.34 39.21
CA GLY A 232 -71.33 -31.41 38.87
C GLY A 232 -72.74 -31.13 39.40
N LYS A 233 -73.38 -32.17 39.95
CA LYS A 233 -74.73 -32.12 40.56
C LYS A 233 -74.86 -31.16 41.76
N LYS A 234 -73.75 -30.74 42.37
CA LYS A 234 -73.72 -29.77 43.48
C LYS A 234 -73.66 -28.31 43.02
N CYS A 235 -73.72 -28.07 41.70
CA CYS A 235 -73.81 -26.72 41.16
C CYS A 235 -75.14 -26.11 41.58
N ARG A 236 -75.10 -24.94 42.23
CA ARG A 236 -76.32 -24.18 42.52
C ARG A 236 -76.94 -23.70 41.22
N ASP A 237 -78.26 -23.85 41.09
CA ASP A 237 -79.03 -23.51 39.89
C ASP A 237 -78.80 -22.07 39.44
N GLU A 238 -78.70 -21.14 40.40
CA GLU A 238 -78.47 -19.71 40.18
C GLU A 238 -77.13 -19.40 39.47
N LYS A 239 -76.15 -20.30 39.55
CA LYS A 239 -74.82 -20.12 38.93
C LYS A 239 -74.68 -20.86 37.60
N CYS A 240 -75.73 -21.54 37.13
CA CYS A 240 -75.73 -22.15 35.81
C CYS A 240 -75.82 -21.08 34.70
N ILE A 241 -74.90 -21.12 33.74
CA ILE A 241 -74.90 -20.22 32.57
C ILE A 241 -75.49 -20.98 31.37
N LYS A 242 -76.61 -20.49 30.83
CA LYS A 242 -77.24 -21.06 29.63
C LYS A 242 -76.52 -20.61 28.34
N PRO A 243 -76.47 -21.44 27.28
CA PRO A 243 -77.07 -22.77 27.16
C PRO A 243 -76.20 -23.87 27.80
N CYS A 244 -76.73 -24.54 28.82
CA CYS A 244 -76.11 -25.69 29.48
C CYS A 244 -77.10 -26.85 29.41
N THR A 245 -76.64 -28.02 28.97
CA THR A 245 -77.48 -29.21 28.79
C THR A 245 -77.39 -30.20 29.96
N TRP A 246 -76.85 -29.77 31.11
CA TRP A 246 -76.70 -30.62 32.31
C TRP A 246 -78.07 -30.95 32.94
N GLN A 247 -78.39 -32.24 33.05
CA GLN A 247 -79.62 -32.73 33.69
C GLN A 247 -79.30 -33.28 35.10
N GLY A 248 -80.01 -32.79 36.11
CA GLY A 248 -79.95 -33.32 37.48
C GLY A 248 -79.27 -32.40 38.50
N ASN A 249 -79.84 -31.23 38.74
CA ASN A 249 -79.60 -30.50 39.99
C ASN A 249 -80.58 -31.07 41.03
N GLU A 250 -80.12 -32.03 41.84
CA GLU A 250 -80.94 -32.50 42.96
C GLU A 250 -80.94 -31.40 44.02
N ALA A 251 -82.10 -30.76 44.19
CA ALA A 251 -82.37 -29.86 45.29
C ALA A 251 -82.41 -30.68 46.59
N SER A 252 -81.29 -30.73 47.32
CA SER A 252 -81.35 -31.11 48.73
C SER A 252 -81.93 -29.93 49.51
N LYS A 253 -83.27 -29.92 49.64
CA LYS A 253 -83.93 -29.30 50.79
C LYS A 253 -83.58 -30.12 52.04
N GLU A 254 -83.21 -29.39 53.08
CA GLU A 254 -83.12 -29.76 54.50
C GLU A 254 -82.08 -30.81 54.91
#